data_AF-A0A2W6ALF1-F1
#
_entry.id   AF-A0A2W6ALF1-F1
#
_cell.length_a   1.000
_cell.length_b   1.000
_cell.length_c   1.000
_cell.angle_alpha   90.00
_cell.angle_beta   90.00
_cell.angle_gamma   90.00
#
_symmetry.space_group_name_H-M   'P 1'
#
loop_
_entity.id
_entity.type
_entity.pdbx_description
1 polymer ?
#
loop_
_entity_poly.entity_id
_entity_poly.type
_entity_poly.pdbx_seq_one_letter_code
_entity_poly.pdbx_strand_id
1 'polypeptide(L)'
;MIPPFAADGNLPPGIHWATWEEVASRFGTNHHRRRLLKGLERALKALKRANCPTVYLNGSFVTARADPSDYDVTWEMEGFDVTKLDPVFSDFDRDCAA
;
A
#
# COMPACT_ATOMS: atom_id res chain seq x y z
N MET A 1 0.87 14.40 -6.71
CA MET A 1 2.10 14.02 -7.46
C MET A 1 3.18 13.58 -6.48
N ILE A 2 3.59 12.32 -6.56
CA ILE A 2 4.63 11.72 -5.71
C ILE A 2 6.00 12.27 -6.12
N PRO A 3 6.85 12.75 -5.18
CA PRO A 3 8.14 13.32 -5.51
C PRO A 3 9.11 12.30 -6.14
N PRO A 4 10.16 12.76 -6.83
CA PRO A 4 11.23 11.89 -7.29
C PRO A 4 11.97 11.24 -6.11
N PHE A 5 12.61 10.10 -6.38
CA PHE A 5 13.47 9.47 -5.38
C PHE A 5 14.71 10.32 -5.14
N ALA A 6 15.20 10.32 -3.91
CA ALA A 6 16.51 10.82 -3.55
C ALA A 6 17.62 9.88 -4.05
N ALA A 7 18.88 10.29 -3.89
CA ALA A 7 20.04 9.54 -4.38
C ALA A 7 20.17 8.13 -3.79
N ASP A 8 19.57 7.89 -2.62
CA ASP A 8 19.52 6.59 -1.94
C ASP A 8 18.39 5.67 -2.44
N GLY A 9 17.56 6.15 -3.37
CA GLY A 9 16.43 5.40 -3.93
C GLY A 9 15.16 5.45 -3.08
N ASN A 10 15.12 6.25 -2.01
CA ASN A 10 13.93 6.46 -1.18
C ASN A 10 13.18 7.74 -1.58
N LEU A 11 11.93 7.86 -1.16
CA LEU A 11 11.25 9.15 -1.21
C LEU A 11 11.89 10.12 -0.20
N PRO A 12 11.87 11.44 -0.47
CA PRO A 12 12.29 12.41 0.53
C PRO A 12 11.48 12.25 1.83
N PRO A 13 12.04 12.60 3.00
CA PRO A 13 11.32 12.49 4.26
C PRO A 13 10.00 13.27 4.26
N GLY A 14 8.96 12.68 4.84
CA GLY A 14 7.64 13.33 5.02
C GLY A 14 6.46 12.50 4.51
N ILE A 15 5.25 13.06 4.67
CA ILE A 15 4.01 12.48 4.15
C ILE A 15 3.74 13.06 2.77
N HIS A 16 3.62 12.17 1.77
CA HIS A 16 3.36 12.54 0.38
C HIS A 16 1.96 12.08 -0.01
N TRP A 17 1.01 13.01 -0.01
CA TRP A 17 -0.36 12.73 -0.43
C TRP A 17 -0.41 12.33 -1.91
N ALA A 18 -1.10 11.22 -2.18
CA ALA A 18 -1.22 10.67 -3.53
C ALA A 18 -2.58 10.01 -3.75
N THR A 19 -3.08 10.08 -4.98
CA THR A 19 -4.25 9.28 -5.37
C THR A 19 -3.85 7.84 -5.70
N TRP A 20 -4.83 6.95 -5.78
CA TRP A 20 -4.59 5.58 -6.22
C TRP A 20 -3.96 5.52 -7.62
N GLU A 21 -4.43 6.35 -8.54
CA GLU A 21 -3.91 6.44 -9.91
C GLU A 21 -2.46 6.88 -9.93
N GLU A 22 -2.08 7.84 -9.08
CA GLU A 22 -0.69 8.29 -8.94
C GLU A 22 0.21 7.17 -8.40
N VAL A 23 -0.25 6.44 -7.36
CA VAL A 23 0.47 5.30 -6.79
C VAL A 23 0.64 4.19 -7.83
N ALA A 24 -0.45 3.82 -8.51
CA ALA A 24 -0.44 2.74 -9.50
C ALA A 24 0.45 3.09 -10.70
N SER A 25 0.39 4.33 -11.18
CA SER A 25 1.24 4.82 -12.27
C SER A 25 2.72 4.85 -11.86
N ARG A 26 3.04 5.37 -10.67
CA ARG A 26 4.41 5.53 -10.19
C ARG A 26 5.09 4.20 -9.86
N PHE A 27 4.35 3.29 -9.24
CA PHE A 27 4.91 2.08 -8.64
C PHE A 27 4.54 0.80 -9.40
N GLY A 28 3.64 0.83 -10.38
CA GLY A 28 3.23 -0.32 -11.19
C GLY A 28 4.14 -0.65 -12.38
N THR A 29 5.45 -0.44 -12.22
CA THR A 29 6.42 -0.43 -13.33
C THR A 29 6.67 -1.79 -13.96
N ASN A 30 6.55 -2.89 -13.21
CA ASN A 30 6.78 -4.24 -13.70
C ASN A 30 5.67 -5.23 -13.28
N HIS A 31 5.74 -6.46 -13.78
CA HIS A 31 4.73 -7.48 -13.52
C HIS A 31 4.57 -7.79 -12.03
N HIS A 32 5.69 -7.94 -11.31
CA HIS A 32 5.69 -8.23 -9.88
C HIS A 32 5.03 -7.11 -9.06
N ARG A 33 5.43 -5.85 -9.29
CA ARG A 33 4.86 -4.70 -8.61
C ARG A 33 3.38 -4.49 -8.94
N ARG A 34 2.95 -4.80 -10.17
CA ARG A 34 1.52 -4.83 -10.53
C ARG A 34 0.75 -5.94 -9.79
N ARG A 35 1.37 -7.09 -9.52
CA ARG A 35 0.77 -8.15 -8.69
C ARG A 35 0.55 -7.65 -7.26
N LEU A 36 1.57 -7.02 -6.67
CA LEU A 36 1.47 -6.41 -5.34
C LEU A 36 0.39 -5.31 -5.30
N LEU A 37 0.34 -4.44 -6.31
CA LEU A 37 -0.71 -3.41 -6.41
C LEU A 37 -2.12 -3.99 -6.44
N LYS A 38 -2.35 -5.11 -7.14
CA LYS A 38 -3.67 -5.76 -7.14
C LYS A 38 -4.06 -6.25 -5.74
N GLY A 39 -3.09 -6.75 -4.97
CA GLY A 39 -3.30 -7.12 -3.56
C GLY A 39 -3.64 -5.88 -2.72
N LEU A 40 -2.84 -4.84 -2.84
CA LEU A 40 -3.04 -3.56 -2.15
C LEU A 40 -4.40 -2.93 -2.48
N GLU A 41 -4.82 -2.92 -3.76
CA GLU A 41 -6.10 -2.38 -4.19
C GLU A 41 -7.27 -3.07 -3.48
N ARG A 42 -7.21 -4.40 -3.34
CA ARG A 42 -8.22 -5.19 -2.63
C ARG A 42 -8.25 -4.83 -1.15
N ALA A 43 -7.08 -4.69 -0.53
CA ALA A 43 -6.95 -4.26 0.87
C ALA A 43 -7.53 -2.85 1.08
N LEU A 44 -7.18 -1.88 0.24
CA LEU A 44 -7.71 -0.51 0.33
C LEU A 44 -9.22 -0.44 0.13
N LYS A 45 -9.79 -1.24 -0.79
CA LYS A 45 -11.25 -1.35 -0.95
C LYS A 45 -11.92 -1.96 0.29
N ALA A 46 -11.27 -2.89 0.96
CA ALA A 46 -11.76 -3.44 2.23
C ALA A 46 -11.70 -2.40 3.36
N LEU A 47 -10.60 -1.68 3.51
CA LEU A 47 -10.48 -0.58 4.49
C LEU A 47 -11.50 0.54 4.25
N LYS A 48 -11.76 0.88 2.98
CA LYS A 48 -12.79 1.86 2.62
C LYS A 48 -14.20 1.43 3.07
N ARG A 49 -14.52 0.13 3.00
CA ARG A 49 -15.79 -0.41 3.52
C ARG A 49 -15.88 -0.34 5.05
N ALA A 50 -14.75 -0.35 5.75
CA ALA A 50 -14.63 -0.18 7.19
C ALA A 50 -14.54 1.30 7.63
N ASN A 51 -14.90 2.26 6.77
CA ASN A 51 -14.80 3.70 7.01
C ASN A 51 -13.40 4.19 7.38
N CYS A 52 -12.35 3.56 6.86
CA CYS A 52 -11.00 4.06 7.03
C CYS A 52 -10.73 5.24 6.06
N PRO A 53 -10.52 6.47 6.57
CA PRO A 53 -10.40 7.65 5.72
C PRO A 53 -9.00 7.79 5.09
N THR A 54 -7.97 7.35 5.80
CA THR A 54 -6.56 7.61 5.45
C THR A 54 -5.73 6.36 5.64
N VAL A 55 -4.91 6.06 4.62
CA VAL A 55 -3.97 4.94 4.63
C VAL A 55 -2.59 5.43 4.26
N TYR A 56 -1.59 5.02 5.03
CA TYR A 56 -0.17 5.30 4.82
C TYR A 56 0.49 4.08 4.21
N LEU A 57 1.09 4.26 3.03
CA LEU A 57 1.85 3.24 2.31
C LEU A 57 3.35 3.49 2.49
N ASN A 58 4.07 2.46 2.90
CA ASN A 58 5.51 2.51 3.13
C ASN A 58 6.18 1.18 2.72
N GLY A 59 7.42 0.99 3.17
CA GLY A 59 8.16 -0.25 3.00
C GLY A 59 8.99 -0.26 1.74
N SER A 60 9.52 -1.45 1.43
CA SER A 60 10.35 -1.65 0.24
C SER A 60 9.62 -1.30 -1.06
N PHE A 61 8.28 -1.36 -1.05
CA PHE A 61 7.44 -1.01 -2.19
C PHE A 61 7.62 0.45 -2.64
N VAL A 62 7.65 1.44 -1.76
CA VAL A 62 7.70 2.86 -2.15
C VAL A 62 9.11 3.38 -2.46
N THR A 63 10.00 2.48 -2.91
CA THR A 63 11.40 2.78 -3.24
C THR A 63 11.72 2.49 -4.70
N ALA A 64 12.93 2.84 -5.13
CA ALA A 64 13.47 2.54 -6.46
C ALA A 64 13.77 1.06 -6.70
N ARG A 65 13.58 0.17 -5.71
CA ARG A 65 13.82 -1.28 -5.87
C ARG A 65 12.91 -1.85 -6.95
N ALA A 66 13.51 -2.57 -7.90
CA ALA A 66 12.77 -3.24 -8.97
C ALA A 66 11.87 -4.35 -8.42
N ASP A 67 12.35 -5.12 -7.44
CA ASP A 67 11.68 -6.30 -6.91
C ASP A 67 11.46 -6.19 -5.39
N PRO A 68 10.47 -5.39 -4.93
CA PRO A 68 10.12 -5.32 -3.51
C PRO A 68 9.44 -6.62 -3.06
N SER A 69 9.70 -7.09 -1.85
CA SER A 69 9.09 -8.34 -1.34
C SER A 69 7.58 -8.18 -1.12
N ASP A 70 7.21 -7.05 -0.50
CA ASP A 70 5.90 -6.75 0.04
C ASP A 70 5.63 -5.23 0.01
N TYR A 71 4.50 -4.83 0.60
CA TYR A 71 4.16 -3.45 0.92
C TYR A 71 3.83 -3.37 2.41
N ASP A 72 4.23 -2.28 3.05
CA ASP A 72 3.86 -1.97 4.43
C ASP A 72 2.76 -0.94 4.43
N VAL A 73 1.68 -1.20 5.17
CA VAL A 73 0.53 -0.30 5.25
C VAL A 73 0.10 -0.13 6.69
N THR A 74 -0.13 1.11 7.09
CA THR A 74 -0.84 1.46 8.32
C THR A 74 -1.95 2.46 8.01
N TRP A 75 -2.91 2.63 8.90
CA TRP A 75 -4.08 3.46 8.64
C TRP A 75 -4.57 4.16 9.89
N GLU A 76 -5.36 5.22 9.68
CA GLU A 76 -5.93 5.99 10.78
C GLU A 76 -7.12 5.25 11.39
N MET A 77 -7.18 5.25 12.72
CA MET A 77 -8.24 4.60 13.49
C MET A 77 -9.46 5.51 13.72
N GLU A 78 -9.34 6.80 13.44
CA GLU A 78 -10.44 7.74 13.66
C GLU A 78 -11.60 7.43 12.71
N GLY A 79 -12.78 7.12 13.28
CA GLY A 79 -13.96 6.70 12.51
C GLY A 79 -13.90 5.28 11.95
N PHE A 80 -12.85 4.52 12.25
CA PHE A 80 -12.67 3.14 11.79
C PHE A 80 -13.62 2.18 12.49
N ASP A 81 -14.42 1.47 11.71
CA ASP A 81 -15.37 0.47 12.20
C ASP A 81 -14.76 -0.93 12.10
N VAL A 82 -14.15 -1.38 13.19
CA VAL A 82 -13.51 -2.71 13.27
C VAL A 82 -14.49 -3.85 13.01
N THR A 83 -15.79 -3.67 13.24
CA THR A 83 -16.80 -4.72 12.99
C THR A 83 -17.03 -4.98 11.51
N LYS A 84 -16.65 -4.01 10.66
CA LYS A 84 -16.70 -4.10 9.19
C LYS A 84 -15.36 -4.50 8.58
N LEU A 85 -14.35 -4.77 9.41
CA LEU A 85 -13.05 -5.17 8.92
C LEU A 85 -13.15 -6.53 8.23
N ASP A 86 -12.65 -6.59 7.01
CA ASP A 86 -12.64 -7.82 6.23
C ASP A 86 -11.75 -8.86 6.93
N PRO A 87 -12.21 -10.11 7.15
CA PRO A 87 -11.43 -11.14 7.85
C PRO A 87 -10.06 -11.43 7.22
N VAL A 88 -9.83 -11.01 5.97
CA VAL A 88 -8.51 -11.06 5.33
C VAL A 88 -7.40 -10.38 6.16
N PHE A 89 -7.73 -9.40 7.00
CA PHE A 89 -6.76 -8.74 7.89
C PHE A 89 -6.49 -9.52 9.18
N SER A 90 -7.25 -10.57 9.45
CA SER A 90 -7.11 -11.46 10.61
C SER A 90 -6.62 -12.86 10.20
N ASP A 91 -6.56 -13.14 8.91
CA ASP A 91 -6.17 -14.42 8.34
C ASP A 91 -4.68 -14.42 8.03
N PHE A 92 -3.88 -14.72 9.05
CA PHE A 92 -2.43 -14.87 8.96
C PHE A 92 -2.00 -16.28 8.55
N ASP A 93 -2.95 -17.22 8.39
CA ASP A 93 -2.70 -18.60 8.00
C ASP A 93 -2.50 -18.76 6.48
N ARG A 94 -2.64 -17.67 5.71
CA ARG A 94 -2.18 -17.61 4.33
C ARG A 94 -0.67 -17.43 4.30
N ASP A 95 0.04 -18.56 4.39
CA ASP A 95 1.39 -18.68 3.87
C ASP A 95 1.45 -17.99 2.50
N CYS A 96 2.38 -17.05 2.38
CA CYS A 96 2.72 -16.35 1.14
C CYS A 96 2.67 -17.33 -0.04
N ALA A 97 1.66 -17.17 -0.90
CA ALA A 97 1.51 -18.02 -2.07
C ALA A 97 2.76 -17.92 -2.94
N ALA A 98 3.32 -19.10 -3.21
CA ALA A 98 4.47 -19.42 -4.06
C ALA A 98 4.53 -18.66 -5.40
#